data_AF-A0A842RY47-F1
#
_entry.id   AF-A0A842RY47-F1
#
_cell.length_a   1.000
_cell.length_b   1.000
_cell.length_c   1.000
_cell.angle_alpha   90.00
_cell.angle_beta   90.00
_cell.angle_gamma   90.00
#
_symmetry.space_group_name_H-M   'P 1'
#
loop_
_entity.id
_entity.type
_entity.pdbx_description
1 polymer ?
#
loop_
_entity_poly.entity_id
_entity_poly.type
_entity_poly.pdbx_seq_one_letter_code
_entity_poly.pdbx_strand_id
1 'polypeptide(L)'
;MKMKNTIFRKDKIVIILAVIFISSIILFHGSMLLNKPNGDSIEWNYDGAPRSSIVYESGDITIQNQFISEAIFIMGNNVNVTIVNSTIHNNIYIFNKGILNFIENSTIFGNIIFSDYSYGNIINSSINGNIECRDNSKLDFLYCITPLTNLWKFNSANLTLHNVSFNQLNEFGTYGSIKIYDSNLNIAMLNGYSSSLVYFYNTTVLNIQDSAFPYVEITGPATFISLGSEYQTSERTVTLTWIAFDSPIIDGFLNLTFDILVDGNPYTTVNFSGYKQKYSGSSEIELTTTGMHNISIICIDSMGNNYTSTLDINIIDYPSFNWVFFGIGVGIIGIIVLVFYVFFKRKQDEGYYSSLGIIFRRELQEEKLKTIIFTLISIAPGIILYFVFAVMNRFLDNFGIDQIRLFSSYVINFYLQYLGVAFTITFASTGIINAKSNGVLSWFLSKPVRRWEFLWGKILTYISLSVLISIASAISFTLGGILFVDPIYYSDIISMGGYIFLIGLLALIPLTALSVLFSTLFRKSGLAIFLPILILMILPTLVSFLPLLFRHEWPLLLSYPYYLERLGNLWISQSGGGLSSAVAPYSQLLDIEIISISLNSAGIVLILSAILIISLLIATLYIQRIDIT
;
A
#
# COMPACT_ATOMS: atom_id res chain seq x y z
N MET A 1 -14.51 67.55 -29.56
CA MET A 1 -14.04 67.19 -28.20
C MET A 1 -13.85 65.67 -28.17
N LYS A 2 -12.60 65.18 -28.31
CA LYS A 2 -12.30 63.74 -28.36
C LYS A 2 -12.21 63.19 -26.93
N MET A 3 -13.23 62.44 -26.49
CA MET A 3 -13.12 61.64 -25.27
C MET A 3 -12.06 60.55 -25.48
N LYS A 4 -10.92 60.69 -24.80
CA LYS A 4 -9.98 59.60 -24.55
C LYS A 4 -10.69 58.57 -23.67
N ASN A 5 -11.35 57.60 -24.29
CA ASN A 5 -11.72 56.37 -23.61
C ASN A 5 -10.43 55.65 -23.22
N THR A 6 -10.15 55.64 -21.92
CA THR A 6 -9.12 54.82 -21.31
C THR A 6 -9.42 53.37 -21.61
N ILE A 7 -8.72 52.84 -22.61
CA ILE A 7 -8.57 51.42 -22.91
C ILE A 7 -7.87 50.79 -21.70
N PHE A 8 -8.65 50.39 -20.69
CA PHE A 8 -8.21 49.38 -19.74
C PHE A 8 -8.15 48.06 -20.52
N ARG A 9 -6.96 47.75 -21.05
CA ARG A 9 -6.69 46.58 -21.89
C ARG A 9 -7.23 45.29 -21.24
N LYS A 10 -8.01 44.53 -22.01
CA LYS A 10 -8.52 43.18 -21.71
C LYS A 10 -7.44 42.25 -21.13
N ASP A 11 -6.19 42.47 -21.51
CA ASP A 11 -5.03 41.69 -21.10
C ASP A 11 -4.69 41.84 -19.60
N LYS A 12 -4.93 43.01 -19.00
CA LYS A 12 -4.58 43.24 -17.59
C LYS A 12 -5.51 42.51 -16.61
N ILE A 13 -6.78 42.35 -16.95
CA ILE A 13 -7.75 41.65 -16.09
C ILE A 13 -7.52 40.13 -16.11
N VAL A 14 -7.16 39.56 -17.28
CA VAL A 14 -6.79 38.14 -17.39
C VAL A 14 -5.52 37.84 -16.59
N ILE A 15 -4.52 38.73 -16.64
CA ILE A 15 -3.29 38.60 -15.84
C ILE A 15 -3.59 38.72 -14.35
N ILE A 16 -4.42 39.69 -13.92
CA ILE A 16 -4.79 39.85 -12.51
C ILE A 16 -5.55 38.61 -11.99
N LEU A 17 -6.47 38.05 -12.78
CA LEU A 17 -7.21 36.85 -12.40
C LEU A 17 -6.33 35.58 -12.39
N ALA A 18 -5.40 35.45 -13.35
CA ALA A 18 -4.42 34.37 -13.35
C ALA A 18 -3.46 34.47 -12.15
N VAL A 19 -3.05 35.69 -11.77
CA VAL A 19 -2.23 35.93 -10.59
C VAL A 19 -3.02 35.63 -9.31
N ILE A 20 -4.30 36.00 -9.21
CA ILE A 20 -5.16 35.63 -8.08
C ILE A 20 -5.34 34.11 -8.00
N PHE A 21 -5.50 33.41 -9.12
CA PHE A 21 -5.61 31.95 -9.19
C PHE A 21 -4.32 31.26 -8.73
N ILE A 22 -3.17 31.71 -9.22
CA ILE A 22 -1.85 31.17 -8.83
C ILE A 22 -1.55 31.47 -7.35
N SER A 23 -1.85 32.68 -6.88
CA SER A 23 -1.58 33.08 -5.49
C SER A 23 -2.52 32.44 -4.48
N SER A 24 -3.78 32.17 -4.84
CA SER A 24 -4.71 31.41 -3.97
C SER A 24 -4.32 29.93 -3.85
N ILE A 25 -3.80 29.32 -4.92
CA ILE A 25 -3.19 27.98 -4.87
C ILE A 25 -1.96 28.00 -3.96
N ILE A 26 -1.05 28.96 -4.13
CA ILE A 26 0.18 29.06 -3.32
C ILE A 26 -0.11 29.31 -1.84
N LEU A 27 -1.06 30.22 -1.51
CA LEU A 27 -1.42 30.54 -0.12
C LEU A 27 -2.10 29.37 0.60
N PHE A 28 -2.92 28.59 -0.11
CA PHE A 28 -3.53 27.38 0.45
C PHE A 28 -2.47 26.31 0.74
N HIS A 29 -1.45 26.16 -0.12
CA HIS A 29 -0.35 25.21 0.06
C HIS A 29 0.65 25.62 1.17
N GLY A 30 0.89 26.92 1.34
CA GLY A 30 1.76 27.43 2.42
C GLY A 30 1.23 27.09 3.82
N SER A 31 -0.08 26.90 3.98
CA SER A 31 -0.69 26.57 5.27
C SER A 31 -0.53 25.10 5.69
N MET A 32 -0.30 24.17 4.74
CA MET A 32 -0.09 22.74 5.05
C MET A 32 1.36 22.38 5.40
N LEU A 33 2.32 23.25 5.08
CA LEU A 33 3.76 23.03 5.32
C LEU A 33 4.20 23.25 6.78
N LEU A 34 3.33 23.77 7.65
CA LEU A 34 3.69 24.16 9.03
C LEU A 34 3.51 23.07 10.09
N ASN A 35 3.15 21.83 9.72
CA ASN A 35 3.03 20.73 10.68
C ASN A 35 3.82 19.50 10.20
N LYS A 36 5.09 19.41 10.60
CA LYS A 36 5.73 18.11 10.86
C LYS A 36 6.79 18.25 11.97
N PRO A 37 6.81 17.37 12.98
CA PRO A 37 7.86 17.34 13.99
C PRO A 37 9.11 16.65 13.43
N ASN A 38 10.27 17.22 13.76
CA ASN A 38 11.58 16.65 13.47
C ASN A 38 11.78 15.37 14.29
N GLY A 39 12.21 14.29 13.63
CA GLY A 39 12.69 13.07 14.26
C GLY A 39 14.02 12.69 13.63
N ASP A 40 15.07 12.75 14.44
CA ASP A 40 16.47 12.56 14.09
C ASP A 40 16.78 11.12 13.62
N SER A 41 17.65 10.99 12.62
CA SER A 41 18.33 9.73 12.27
C SER A 41 19.78 9.80 12.71
N ILE A 42 20.15 8.91 13.64
CA ILE A 42 21.53 8.71 14.14
C ILE A 42 22.24 7.74 13.19
N GLU A 43 23.36 8.18 12.59
CA GLU A 43 24.29 7.34 11.83
C GLU A 43 25.18 6.52 12.79
N TRP A 44 25.27 5.21 12.55
CA TRP A 44 26.26 4.33 13.19
C TRP A 44 27.40 4.09 12.20
N ASN A 45 28.61 4.55 12.56
CA ASN A 45 29.82 4.33 11.78
C ASN A 45 30.71 3.33 12.54
N TYR A 46 30.82 2.10 12.00
CA TYR A 46 31.78 1.09 12.45
C TYR A 46 33.07 1.27 11.65
N ASP A 47 34.11 1.85 12.25
CA ASP A 47 35.50 1.62 11.80
C ASP A 47 36.51 2.09 12.85
N GLY A 48 37.23 1.12 13.43
CA GLY A 48 38.38 1.37 14.30
C GLY A 48 38.46 0.40 15.48
N ALA A 49 39.48 -0.47 15.48
CA ALA A 49 39.86 -1.23 16.66
C ALA A 49 40.05 -0.27 17.87
N PRO A 50 39.42 -0.52 19.04
CA PRO A 50 39.49 0.40 20.16
C PRO A 50 40.93 0.50 20.69
N ARG A 51 41.39 1.74 20.88
CA ARG A 51 42.77 2.11 21.30
C ARG A 51 43.13 1.76 22.76
N SER A 52 42.35 0.94 23.45
CA SER A 52 42.66 0.45 24.80
C SER A 52 42.11 -0.97 24.96
N SER A 53 43.03 -1.92 25.16
CA SER A 53 42.70 -3.32 25.42
C SER A 53 43.53 -3.84 26.59
N ILE A 54 42.96 -4.77 27.32
CA ILE A 54 43.59 -5.46 28.45
C ILE A 54 43.86 -6.89 28.00
N VAL A 55 45.12 -7.31 28.00
CA VAL A 55 45.53 -8.65 27.55
C VAL A 55 46.04 -9.45 28.74
N TYR A 56 45.47 -10.63 28.95
CA TYR A 56 45.87 -11.59 29.97
C TYR A 56 46.47 -12.83 29.32
N GLU A 57 47.76 -13.08 29.57
CA GLU A 57 48.53 -14.15 28.92
C GLU A 57 48.96 -15.31 29.83
N SER A 58 48.99 -15.10 31.15
CA SER A 58 49.13 -16.18 32.14
C SER A 58 48.60 -15.78 33.53
N GLY A 59 48.25 -16.77 34.35
CA GLY A 59 47.90 -16.59 35.77
C GLY A 59 46.42 -16.68 36.09
N ASP A 60 46.10 -16.65 37.39
CA ASP A 60 44.73 -16.54 37.90
C ASP A 60 44.40 -15.06 38.14
N ILE A 61 43.47 -14.51 37.36
CA ILE A 61 43.04 -13.11 37.44
C ILE A 61 41.61 -13.05 37.96
N THR A 62 41.38 -12.22 38.98
CA THR A 62 40.03 -11.91 39.47
C THR A 62 39.72 -10.44 39.27
N ILE A 63 38.68 -10.15 38.48
CA ILE A 63 38.12 -8.82 38.26
C ILE A 63 36.83 -8.72 39.06
N GLN A 64 36.80 -7.84 40.06
CA GLN A 64 35.66 -7.71 40.96
C GLN A 64 35.22 -6.26 41.13
N ASN A 65 33.92 -6.01 41.00
CA ASN A 65 33.29 -4.70 41.16
C ASN A 65 33.95 -3.60 40.31
N GLN A 66 34.34 -3.94 39.08
CA GLN A 66 35.01 -3.01 38.16
C GLN A 66 34.08 -2.50 37.06
N PHE A 67 34.35 -1.29 36.61
CA PHE A 67 33.84 -0.75 35.36
C PHE A 67 34.97 -0.77 34.33
N ILE A 68 34.81 -1.53 33.24
CA ILE A 68 35.82 -1.71 32.20
C ILE A 68 35.28 -1.21 30.87
N SER A 69 36.00 -0.28 30.26
CA SER A 69 35.64 0.32 28.96
C SER A 69 36.46 -0.25 27.79
N GLU A 70 37.53 -0.97 28.13
CA GLU A 70 38.51 -1.59 27.25
C GLU A 70 38.07 -2.98 26.80
N ALA A 71 38.51 -3.38 25.61
CA ALA A 71 38.35 -4.78 25.17
C ALA A 71 39.24 -5.71 26.02
N ILE A 72 38.72 -6.86 26.41
CA ILE A 72 39.45 -7.85 27.22
C ILE A 72 39.87 -9.01 26.33
N PHE A 73 41.17 -9.32 26.30
CA PHE A 73 41.73 -10.48 25.62
C PHE A 73 42.27 -11.47 26.66
N ILE A 74 41.80 -12.71 26.59
CA ILE A 74 42.23 -13.83 27.43
C ILE A 74 42.88 -14.85 26.50
N MET A 75 44.21 -14.96 26.54
CA MET A 75 44.97 -15.72 25.56
C MET A 75 46.03 -16.59 26.25
N GLY A 76 45.98 -17.92 26.11
CA GLY A 76 47.06 -18.80 26.54
C GLY A 76 46.64 -19.93 27.48
N ASN A 77 47.49 -20.96 27.53
CA ASN A 77 47.15 -22.27 28.11
C ASN A 77 46.99 -22.29 29.64
N ASN A 78 47.44 -21.26 30.35
CA ASN A 78 47.45 -21.17 31.82
C ASN A 78 46.84 -19.84 32.30
N VAL A 79 45.88 -19.29 31.56
CA VAL A 79 45.14 -18.09 31.99
C VAL A 79 43.77 -18.51 32.50
N ASN A 80 43.45 -18.10 33.71
CA ASN A 80 42.16 -18.31 34.31
C ASN A 80 41.59 -16.98 34.79
N VAL A 81 40.58 -16.45 34.11
CA VAL A 81 39.97 -15.17 34.47
C VAL A 81 38.61 -15.40 35.12
N THR A 82 38.39 -14.75 36.25
CA THR A 82 37.12 -14.72 36.97
C THR A 82 36.62 -13.28 37.02
N ILE A 83 35.38 -13.05 36.58
CA ILE A 83 34.77 -11.71 36.57
C ILE A 83 33.50 -11.75 37.41
N VAL A 84 33.40 -10.89 38.42
CA VAL A 84 32.25 -10.87 39.34
C VAL A 84 31.76 -9.45 39.56
N ASN A 85 30.44 -9.25 39.54
CA ASN A 85 29.77 -7.97 39.83
C ASN A 85 30.35 -6.80 39.02
N SER A 86 30.76 -7.02 37.77
CA SER A 86 31.47 -6.02 36.97
C SER A 86 30.64 -5.58 35.77
N THR A 87 30.89 -4.37 35.29
CA THR A 87 30.24 -3.81 34.10
C THR A 87 31.28 -3.63 32.99
N ILE A 88 31.07 -4.29 31.84
CA ILE A 88 32.02 -4.31 30.72
C ILE A 88 31.33 -3.69 29.50
N HIS A 89 31.83 -2.56 29.02
CA HIS A 89 31.24 -1.84 27.89
C HIS A 89 31.75 -2.30 26.52
N ASN A 90 32.75 -3.18 26.49
CA ASN A 90 33.45 -3.59 25.27
C ASN A 90 33.50 -5.11 25.12
N ASN A 91 34.14 -5.58 24.07
CA ASN A 91 34.17 -6.99 23.70
C ASN A 91 35.12 -7.80 24.60
N ILE A 92 34.77 -9.06 24.82
CA ILE A 92 35.60 -10.07 25.48
C ILE A 92 36.00 -11.13 24.45
N TYR A 93 37.29 -11.41 24.38
CA TYR A 93 37.90 -12.28 23.39
C TYR A 93 38.70 -13.37 24.09
N ILE A 94 38.40 -14.65 23.79
CA ILE A 94 39.00 -15.79 24.47
C ILE A 94 39.52 -16.76 23.42
N PHE A 95 40.84 -16.92 23.39
CA PHE A 95 41.56 -17.67 22.36
C PHE A 95 42.67 -18.55 22.97
N ASN A 96 43.21 -19.48 22.18
CA ASN A 96 44.37 -20.31 22.51
C ASN A 96 44.29 -20.99 23.89
N LYS A 97 43.23 -21.79 24.12
CA LYS A 97 42.96 -22.49 25.39
C LYS A 97 42.82 -21.58 26.62
N GLY A 98 42.55 -20.29 26.42
CA GLY A 98 42.19 -19.39 27.51
C GLY A 98 40.95 -19.90 28.27
N ILE A 99 40.98 -19.78 29.59
CA ILE A 99 39.89 -20.20 30.47
C ILE A 99 39.26 -18.97 31.10
N LEU A 100 37.98 -18.76 30.80
CA LEU A 100 37.11 -17.85 31.54
C LEU A 100 36.37 -18.70 32.59
N ASN A 101 36.88 -18.71 33.82
CA ASN A 101 36.40 -19.61 34.88
C ASN A 101 34.91 -19.44 35.11
N PHE A 102 34.51 -18.20 35.36
CA PHE A 102 33.14 -17.75 35.38
C PHE A 102 33.05 -16.23 35.23
N ILE A 103 31.95 -15.79 34.61
CA ILE A 103 31.41 -14.44 34.73
C ILE A 103 30.14 -14.55 35.57
N GLU A 104 30.10 -13.89 36.72
CA GLU A 104 28.96 -13.94 37.64
C GLU A 104 28.42 -12.54 37.93
N ASN A 105 27.08 -12.40 37.92
CA ASN A 105 26.36 -11.19 38.31
C ASN A 105 26.88 -9.92 37.58
N SER A 106 27.31 -10.06 36.33
CA SER A 106 27.96 -8.99 35.57
C SER A 106 27.10 -8.55 34.38
N THR A 107 27.33 -7.32 33.91
CA THR A 107 26.64 -6.76 32.74
C THR A 107 27.63 -6.45 31.63
N ILE A 108 27.41 -7.02 30.45
CA ILE A 108 28.31 -6.94 29.29
C ILE A 108 27.55 -6.32 28.13
N PHE A 109 28.01 -5.17 27.65
CA PHE A 109 27.40 -4.49 26.50
C PHE A 109 28.05 -4.90 25.16
N GLY A 110 29.27 -5.43 25.19
CA GLY A 110 29.98 -5.90 24.01
C GLY A 110 29.73 -7.37 23.66
N ASN A 111 30.41 -7.82 22.61
CA ASN A 111 30.38 -9.19 22.14
C ASN A 111 31.32 -10.08 22.97
N ILE A 112 31.01 -11.38 23.07
CA ILE A 112 31.89 -12.39 23.67
C ILE A 112 32.24 -13.43 22.61
N ILE A 113 33.52 -13.66 22.38
CA ILE A 113 34.00 -14.59 21.35
C ILE A 113 34.90 -15.65 21.98
N PHE A 114 34.51 -16.92 21.82
CA PHE A 114 35.26 -18.11 22.21
C PHE A 114 35.80 -18.86 20.98
N SER A 115 37.09 -19.12 20.95
CA SER A 115 37.74 -19.90 19.89
C SER A 115 38.93 -20.70 20.42
N ASP A 116 39.45 -21.62 19.60
CA ASP A 116 40.67 -22.39 19.82
C ASP A 116 40.71 -23.16 21.16
N TYR A 117 39.75 -24.07 21.36
CA TYR A 117 39.64 -24.92 22.55
C TYR A 117 39.51 -24.12 23.86
N SER A 118 38.91 -22.94 23.81
CA SER A 118 38.65 -22.13 25.01
C SER A 118 37.48 -22.67 25.82
N TYR A 119 37.45 -22.29 27.11
CA TYR A 119 36.36 -22.64 28.01
C TYR A 119 35.77 -21.38 28.66
N GLY A 120 34.44 -21.35 28.78
CA GLY A 120 33.71 -20.30 29.47
C GLY A 120 32.56 -20.83 30.31
N ASN A 121 32.36 -20.22 31.47
CA ASN A 121 31.11 -20.33 32.22
C ASN A 121 30.53 -18.93 32.45
N ILE A 122 29.24 -18.72 32.19
CA ILE A 122 28.57 -17.44 32.43
C ILE A 122 27.32 -17.71 33.25
N ILE A 123 27.24 -17.06 34.40
CA ILE A 123 26.25 -17.34 35.44
C ILE A 123 25.55 -16.03 35.81
N ASN A 124 24.21 -16.03 35.83
CA ASN A 124 23.39 -14.91 36.32
C ASN A 124 23.85 -13.52 35.82
N SER A 125 24.22 -13.44 34.54
CA SER A 125 24.81 -12.24 33.95
C SER A 125 23.95 -11.76 32.77
N SER A 126 23.97 -10.45 32.53
CA SER A 126 23.27 -9.84 31.39
C SER A 126 24.25 -9.48 30.28
N ILE A 127 23.91 -9.86 29.05
CA ILE A 127 24.68 -9.58 27.84
C ILE A 127 23.74 -8.87 26.88
N ASN A 128 24.22 -7.80 26.26
CA ASN A 128 23.48 -7.05 25.24
C ASN A 128 24.13 -7.16 23.84
N GLY A 129 25.34 -7.72 23.75
CA GLY A 129 26.02 -8.03 22.49
C GLY A 129 25.79 -9.46 22.00
N ASN A 130 26.54 -9.86 20.98
CA ASN A 130 26.54 -11.21 20.41
C ASN A 130 27.51 -12.14 21.15
N ILE A 131 27.17 -13.42 21.22
CA ILE A 131 28.06 -14.48 21.71
C ILE A 131 28.41 -15.40 20.54
N GLU A 132 29.70 -15.64 20.32
CA GLU A 132 30.18 -16.53 19.28
C GLU A 132 31.06 -17.64 19.88
N CYS A 133 30.77 -18.89 19.54
CA CYS A 133 31.53 -20.06 19.98
C CYS A 133 32.05 -20.85 18.78
N ARG A 134 33.37 -21.04 18.71
CA ARG A 134 34.09 -21.64 17.57
C ARG A 134 35.07 -22.73 18.02
N ASP A 135 35.52 -23.56 17.09
CA ASP A 135 36.76 -24.38 17.18
C ASP A 135 36.94 -25.19 18.48
N ASN A 136 36.08 -26.20 18.70
CA ASN A 136 36.08 -27.09 19.88
C ASN A 136 35.95 -26.38 21.25
N SER A 137 35.60 -25.09 21.28
CA SER A 137 35.41 -24.38 22.54
C SER A 137 34.19 -24.90 23.29
N LYS A 138 34.20 -24.80 24.62
CA LYS A 138 33.08 -25.20 25.48
C LYS A 138 32.54 -23.98 26.24
N LEU A 139 31.24 -23.75 26.15
CA LEU A 139 30.54 -22.68 26.86
C LEU A 139 29.38 -23.24 27.68
N ASP A 140 29.39 -22.98 28.98
CA ASP A 140 28.27 -23.23 29.87
C ASP A 140 27.60 -21.87 30.20
N PHE A 141 26.29 -21.76 29.97
CA PHE A 141 25.50 -20.53 30.13
C PHE A 141 24.31 -20.82 31.06
N LEU A 142 24.33 -20.27 32.26
CA LEU A 142 23.47 -20.68 33.37
C LEU A 142 22.70 -19.48 33.94
N TYR A 143 21.37 -19.56 34.03
CA TYR A 143 20.51 -18.55 34.67
C TYR A 143 20.66 -17.13 34.10
N CYS A 144 20.89 -17.00 32.79
CA CYS A 144 21.17 -15.72 32.16
C CYS A 144 19.98 -15.26 31.31
N ILE A 145 19.41 -14.10 31.66
CA ILE A 145 18.27 -13.50 30.96
C ILE A 145 18.79 -12.38 30.06
N THR A 146 18.99 -12.68 28.78
CA THR A 146 19.65 -11.80 27.80
C THR A 146 18.82 -11.67 26.51
N PRO A 147 17.62 -11.07 26.58
CA PRO A 147 16.65 -11.09 25.46
C PRO A 147 17.09 -10.32 24.22
N LEU A 148 18.21 -9.59 24.27
CA LEU A 148 18.80 -8.86 23.14
C LEU A 148 20.01 -9.57 22.53
N THR A 149 20.51 -10.65 23.16
CA THR A 149 21.71 -11.34 22.71
C THR A 149 21.43 -12.36 21.62
N ASN A 150 22.26 -12.35 20.58
CA ASN A 150 22.30 -13.41 19.57
C ASN A 150 23.45 -14.37 19.89
N LEU A 151 23.16 -15.66 19.93
CA LEU A 151 24.13 -16.73 20.19
C LEU A 151 24.42 -17.50 18.90
N TRP A 152 25.71 -17.61 18.57
CA TRP A 152 26.18 -18.25 17.35
C TRP A 152 27.14 -19.40 17.70
N LYS A 153 26.80 -20.62 17.30
CA LYS A 153 27.71 -21.78 17.37
C LYS A 153 28.25 -22.11 15.98
N PHE A 154 29.56 -22.23 15.88
CA PHE A 154 30.27 -22.66 14.67
C PHE A 154 31.10 -23.93 14.92
N ASN A 155 31.47 -24.61 13.83
CA ASN A 155 32.39 -25.75 13.80
C ASN A 155 32.02 -26.83 14.82
N SER A 156 32.92 -27.17 15.74
CA SER A 156 32.81 -28.29 16.67
C SER A 156 32.61 -27.86 18.14
N ALA A 157 32.16 -26.63 18.37
CA ALA A 157 31.94 -26.11 19.71
C ALA A 157 30.86 -26.89 20.49
N ASN A 158 30.96 -26.90 21.82
CA ASN A 158 30.00 -27.52 22.72
C ASN A 158 29.36 -26.48 23.64
N LEU A 159 28.02 -26.40 23.65
CA LEU A 159 27.28 -25.44 24.46
C LEU A 159 26.35 -26.17 25.42
N THR A 160 26.29 -25.70 26.67
CA THR A 160 25.29 -26.08 27.65
C THR A 160 24.53 -24.83 28.08
N LEU A 161 23.22 -24.79 27.84
CA LEU A 161 22.35 -23.65 28.11
C LEU A 161 21.30 -24.08 29.13
N HIS A 162 21.20 -23.40 30.28
CA HIS A 162 20.29 -23.81 31.36
C HIS A 162 19.58 -22.61 31.98
N ASN A 163 18.24 -22.58 31.89
CA ASN A 163 17.40 -21.47 32.32
C ASN A 163 17.83 -20.12 31.74
N VAL A 164 17.86 -20.04 30.41
CA VAL A 164 18.36 -18.88 29.66
C VAL A 164 17.29 -18.31 28.73
N SER A 165 17.45 -17.03 28.36
CA SER A 165 16.65 -16.39 27.32
C SER A 165 17.52 -15.55 26.37
N PHE A 166 17.38 -15.77 25.06
CA PHE A 166 18.12 -15.07 24.01
C PHE A 166 17.18 -14.45 22.98
N ASN A 167 17.67 -13.43 22.26
CA ASN A 167 16.98 -12.90 21.09
C ASN A 167 16.92 -13.96 19.98
N GLN A 168 18.05 -14.60 19.71
CA GLN A 168 18.21 -15.53 18.58
C GLN A 168 19.33 -16.54 18.85
N LEU A 169 19.08 -17.82 18.56
CA LEU A 169 20.08 -18.89 18.49
C LEU A 169 20.35 -19.28 17.03
N ASN A 170 21.63 -19.34 16.66
CA ASN A 170 22.10 -19.79 15.35
C ASN A 170 23.15 -20.91 15.50
N GLU A 171 23.02 -21.96 14.69
CA GLU A 171 23.90 -23.12 14.65
C GLU A 171 24.43 -23.34 13.22
N PHE A 172 25.75 -23.38 13.06
CA PHE A 172 26.47 -23.57 11.78
C PHE A 172 27.61 -24.60 11.94
N GLY A 173 27.43 -25.58 12.81
CA GLY A 173 28.49 -26.50 13.22
C GLY A 173 28.70 -27.65 12.24
N THR A 174 29.95 -28.08 12.10
CA THR A 174 30.30 -29.35 11.43
C THR A 174 30.20 -30.53 12.40
N TYR A 175 30.46 -30.33 13.70
CA TYR A 175 30.45 -31.35 14.77
C TYR A 175 30.04 -30.70 16.12
N GLY A 176 30.08 -31.45 17.23
CA GLY A 176 29.84 -30.91 18.58
C GLY A 176 28.35 -30.88 18.96
N SER A 177 28.03 -30.33 20.13
CA SER A 177 26.68 -30.39 20.69
C SER A 177 26.19 -29.09 21.32
N ILE A 178 24.90 -28.80 21.21
CA ILE A 178 24.19 -27.82 22.04
C ILE A 178 23.22 -28.58 22.92
N LYS A 179 23.27 -28.38 24.24
CA LYS A 179 22.29 -28.95 25.19
C LYS A 179 21.55 -27.83 25.88
N ILE A 180 20.22 -27.82 25.77
CA ILE A 180 19.37 -26.73 26.27
C ILE A 180 18.38 -27.28 27.29
N TYR A 181 18.32 -26.65 28.46
CA TYR A 181 17.50 -27.07 29.59
C TYR A 181 16.66 -25.89 30.10
N ASP A 182 15.38 -26.11 30.36
CA ASP A 182 14.50 -25.18 31.09
C ASP A 182 14.52 -23.74 30.57
N SER A 183 14.63 -23.54 29.25
CA SER A 183 14.90 -22.23 28.63
C SER A 183 13.78 -21.75 27.72
N ASN A 184 13.75 -20.45 27.41
CA ASN A 184 12.81 -19.83 26.46
C ASN A 184 13.60 -19.07 25.37
N LEU A 185 13.48 -19.47 24.11
CA LEU A 185 14.34 -18.93 23.04
C LEU A 185 13.67 -18.85 21.67
N ASN A 186 14.11 -17.90 20.84
CA ASN A 186 13.87 -17.94 19.40
C ASN A 186 15.06 -18.60 18.70
N ILE A 187 14.78 -19.45 17.71
CA ILE A 187 15.78 -20.07 16.85
C ILE A 187 15.65 -19.39 15.49
N ALA A 188 16.74 -18.95 14.89
CA ALA A 188 16.66 -18.45 13.52
C ALA A 188 17.21 -19.44 12.51
N MET A 189 18.37 -20.05 12.79
CA MET A 189 19.02 -20.98 11.85
C MET A 189 19.62 -22.18 12.57
N LEU A 190 19.34 -23.39 12.05
CA LEU A 190 20.00 -24.66 12.44
C LEU A 190 20.65 -25.28 11.20
N ASN A 191 21.73 -24.66 10.73
CA ASN A 191 22.38 -24.95 9.46
C ASN A 191 23.66 -25.79 9.60
N GLY A 192 23.73 -26.64 10.63
CA GLY A 192 24.84 -27.57 10.82
C GLY A 192 24.82 -28.79 9.91
N TYR A 193 25.92 -29.53 9.92
CA TYR A 193 26.03 -30.86 9.33
C TYR A 193 25.40 -31.93 10.25
N SER A 194 25.11 -33.13 9.73
CA SER A 194 24.50 -34.23 10.51
C SER A 194 25.26 -34.66 11.75
N SER A 195 26.55 -34.41 11.79
CA SER A 195 27.40 -34.71 12.94
C SER A 195 27.35 -33.65 14.05
N SER A 196 26.58 -32.57 13.87
CA SER A 196 26.24 -31.60 14.90
C SER A 196 24.91 -31.97 15.58
N LEU A 197 24.87 -31.94 16.90
CA LEU A 197 23.71 -32.40 17.69
C LEU A 197 23.13 -31.26 18.52
N VAL A 198 21.81 -31.08 18.49
CA VAL A 198 21.10 -30.13 19.35
C VAL A 198 20.10 -30.90 20.20
N TYR A 199 20.18 -30.73 21.52
CA TYR A 199 19.34 -31.41 22.49
C TYR A 199 18.50 -30.40 23.25
N PHE A 200 17.19 -30.63 23.29
CA PHE A 200 16.25 -29.81 24.06
C PHE A 200 15.66 -30.63 25.21
N TYR A 201 15.65 -30.05 26.40
CA TYR A 201 15.09 -30.62 27.62
C TYR A 201 14.20 -29.57 28.28
N ASN A 202 12.90 -29.83 28.35
CA ASN A 202 11.92 -28.93 28.98
C ASN A 202 12.04 -27.45 28.54
N THR A 203 12.20 -27.22 27.24
CA THR A 203 12.52 -25.90 26.66
C THR A 203 11.40 -25.44 25.74
N THR A 204 11.03 -24.16 25.81
CA THR A 204 10.02 -23.54 24.94
C THR A 204 10.70 -22.78 23.79
N VAL A 205 10.43 -23.18 22.54
CA VAL A 205 10.89 -22.45 21.35
C VAL A 205 9.78 -21.53 20.87
N LEU A 206 10.02 -20.23 20.90
CA LEU A 206 8.99 -19.20 20.63
C LEU A 206 8.81 -18.90 19.13
N ASN A 207 9.87 -19.04 18.32
CA ASN A 207 9.85 -18.78 16.87
C ASN A 207 11.00 -19.53 16.15
N ILE A 208 10.78 -19.96 14.90
CA ILE A 208 11.78 -20.55 13.99
C ILE A 208 11.75 -19.79 12.65
N GLN A 209 12.83 -19.09 12.28
CA GLN A 209 12.83 -18.19 11.10
C GLN A 209 13.29 -18.82 9.77
N ASP A 210 14.02 -19.95 9.75
CA ASP A 210 14.53 -20.54 8.50
C ASP A 210 13.88 -21.90 8.17
N SER A 211 13.49 -22.06 6.90
CA SER A 211 12.76 -23.20 6.33
C SER A 211 13.68 -24.18 5.58
N ALA A 212 14.96 -23.84 5.41
CA ALA A 212 15.96 -24.73 4.86
C ALA A 212 16.69 -25.45 6.02
N PHE A 213 16.22 -26.63 6.42
CA PHE A 213 16.94 -27.50 7.36
C PHE A 213 17.93 -28.39 6.61
N PRO A 214 19.27 -28.21 6.71
CA PRO A 214 20.21 -29.28 6.44
C PRO A 214 20.44 -30.08 7.74
N TYR A 215 20.19 -31.38 7.66
CA TYR A 215 20.81 -32.51 8.38
C TYR A 215 21.08 -32.51 9.90
N VAL A 216 20.89 -31.45 10.70
CA VAL A 216 21.15 -31.48 12.16
C VAL A 216 20.21 -32.48 12.87
N GLU A 217 20.78 -33.45 13.59
CA GLU A 217 20.02 -34.45 14.33
C GLU A 217 19.58 -33.87 15.69
N ILE A 218 18.28 -33.64 15.83
CA ILE A 218 17.66 -33.13 17.05
C ILE A 218 17.09 -34.30 17.83
N THR A 219 17.53 -34.47 19.08
CA THR A 219 17.17 -35.61 19.94
C THR A 219 16.66 -35.12 21.31
N GLY A 220 15.40 -35.43 21.62
CA GLY A 220 14.66 -35.04 22.83
C GLY A 220 13.14 -34.97 22.55
N PRO A 221 12.26 -34.87 23.56
CA PRO A 221 10.82 -34.64 23.35
C PRO A 221 10.60 -33.21 22.82
N ALA A 222 10.87 -33.01 21.53
CA ALA A 222 10.71 -31.74 20.84
C ALA A 222 10.24 -32.04 19.41
N THR A 223 8.92 -32.06 19.22
CA THR A 223 8.30 -32.19 17.91
C THR A 223 8.33 -30.83 17.22
N PHE A 224 9.07 -30.75 16.11
CA PHE A 224 9.16 -29.54 15.29
C PHE A 224 7.96 -29.49 14.36
N ILE A 225 7.17 -28.43 14.49
CA ILE A 225 6.14 -28.07 13.52
C ILE A 225 6.65 -26.85 12.77
N SER A 226 7.10 -27.08 11.53
CA SER A 226 7.38 -25.99 10.61
C SER A 226 6.11 -25.73 9.82
N LEU A 227 5.47 -24.60 10.12
CA LEU A 227 4.30 -24.13 9.39
C LEU A 227 4.72 -23.14 8.34
N GLY A 228 4.93 -23.64 7.13
CA GLY A 228 4.95 -22.79 5.95
C GLY A 228 3.51 -22.48 5.55
N SER A 229 2.95 -21.37 6.03
CA SER A 229 1.68 -20.88 5.47
C SER A 229 1.98 -20.03 4.23
N GLU A 230 1.82 -20.60 3.03
CA GLU A 230 1.61 -19.79 1.84
C GLU A 230 0.15 -19.34 1.82
N TYR A 231 -0.11 -18.12 2.29
CA TYR A 231 -1.44 -17.54 2.20
C TYR A 231 -1.49 -16.51 1.06
N GLN A 232 -2.54 -16.58 0.23
CA GLN A 232 -2.92 -15.47 -0.64
C GLN A 232 -4.02 -14.69 0.07
N THR A 233 -3.75 -13.45 0.45
CA THR A 233 -4.65 -12.56 1.22
C THR A 233 -5.91 -12.11 0.48
N SER A 234 -6.08 -12.50 -0.79
CA SER A 234 -7.09 -11.93 -1.69
C SER A 234 -8.35 -12.78 -1.84
N GLU A 235 -8.44 -13.92 -1.15
CA GLU A 235 -9.53 -14.87 -1.28
C GLU A 235 -10.13 -15.13 0.10
N ARG A 236 -11.45 -15.23 0.18
CA ARG A 236 -12.14 -15.76 1.38
C ARG A 236 -11.78 -17.23 1.65
N THR A 237 -10.90 -17.80 0.84
CA THR A 237 -10.35 -19.13 0.99
C THR A 237 -8.86 -19.00 1.31
N VAL A 238 -8.46 -19.51 2.47
CA VAL A 238 -7.05 -19.56 2.89
C VAL A 238 -6.57 -21.00 2.72
N THR A 239 -5.59 -21.21 1.84
CA THR A 239 -4.93 -22.51 1.71
C THR A 239 -3.85 -22.62 2.78
N LEU A 240 -4.14 -23.38 3.82
CA LEU A 240 -3.20 -23.67 4.88
C LEU A 240 -2.39 -24.92 4.49
N THR A 241 -1.06 -24.85 4.51
CA THR A 241 -0.19 -26.04 4.42
C THR A 241 0.66 -26.17 5.68
N TRP A 242 0.95 -27.41 6.09
CA TRP A 242 1.72 -27.67 7.30
C TRP A 242 2.64 -28.86 7.15
N ILE A 243 3.74 -28.83 7.90
CA ILE A 243 4.73 -29.90 7.97
C ILE A 243 5.08 -30.17 9.43
N ALA A 244 5.04 -31.43 9.85
CA ALA A 244 5.56 -31.88 11.13
C ALA A 244 6.66 -32.94 10.93
N PHE A 245 7.70 -32.89 11.76
CA PHE A 245 8.81 -33.83 11.73
C PHE A 245 8.83 -34.71 12.97
N ASP A 246 9.19 -35.97 12.78
CA ASP A 246 9.38 -36.95 13.84
C ASP A 246 10.88 -37.13 14.09
N SER A 247 11.41 -36.53 15.17
CA SER A 247 12.80 -36.75 15.60
C SER A 247 12.96 -36.55 17.12
N PRO A 248 13.61 -37.48 17.85
CA PRO A 248 14.17 -38.72 17.34
C PRO A 248 13.10 -39.81 17.22
N ILE A 249 13.30 -40.72 16.26
CA ILE A 249 12.50 -41.94 16.12
C ILE A 249 12.71 -42.78 17.38
N ILE A 250 11.83 -42.60 18.37
CA ILE A 250 11.68 -43.53 19.48
C ILE A 250 10.60 -44.50 19.03
N ASP A 251 11.03 -45.63 18.45
CA ASP A 251 10.23 -46.84 18.15
C ASP A 251 8.73 -46.72 18.48
N GLY A 252 7.93 -46.20 17.55
CA GLY A 252 6.52 -46.00 17.83
C GLY A 252 5.76 -45.54 16.61
N PHE A 253 4.69 -46.25 16.29
CA PHE A 253 3.64 -45.78 15.39
C PHE A 253 3.12 -44.45 15.95
N LEU A 254 3.42 -43.33 15.29
CA LEU A 254 2.97 -42.02 15.75
C LEU A 254 1.58 -41.74 15.20
N ASN A 255 0.63 -41.52 16.10
CA ASN A 255 -0.67 -40.93 15.79
C ASN A 255 -0.57 -39.43 16.08
N LEU A 256 -0.74 -38.61 15.06
CA LEU A 256 -0.79 -37.16 15.17
C LEU A 256 -2.18 -36.69 14.77
N THR A 257 -2.77 -35.83 15.59
CA THR A 257 -4.03 -35.15 15.29
C THR A 257 -3.75 -33.67 15.13
N PHE A 258 -4.13 -33.08 14.01
CA PHE A 258 -4.04 -31.63 13.77
C PHE A 258 -5.45 -31.03 13.85
N ASP A 259 -5.72 -30.29 14.93
CA ASP A 259 -6.92 -29.48 15.07
C ASP A 259 -6.66 -28.07 14.53
N ILE A 260 -7.41 -27.68 13.51
CA ILE A 260 -7.38 -26.33 12.96
C ILE A 260 -8.53 -25.56 13.59
N LEU A 261 -8.22 -24.46 14.26
CA LEU A 261 -9.17 -23.55 14.86
C LEU A 261 -9.16 -22.22 14.09
N VAL A 262 -10.33 -21.62 13.91
CA VAL A 262 -10.50 -20.25 13.40
C VAL A 262 -11.17 -19.42 14.49
N ASP A 263 -10.52 -18.34 14.93
CA ASP A 263 -10.94 -17.49 16.03
C ASP A 263 -11.23 -18.27 17.32
N GLY A 264 -10.40 -19.30 17.57
CA GLY A 264 -10.53 -20.21 18.71
C GLY A 264 -11.65 -21.26 18.58
N ASN A 265 -12.40 -21.30 17.47
CA ASN A 265 -13.43 -22.30 17.21
C ASN A 265 -12.91 -23.42 16.30
N PRO A 266 -13.25 -24.70 16.56
CA PRO A 266 -12.82 -25.82 15.71
C PRO A 266 -13.39 -25.71 14.30
N TYR A 267 -12.49 -25.71 13.33
CA TYR A 267 -12.79 -25.70 11.91
C TYR A 267 -12.70 -27.11 11.31
N THR A 268 -11.57 -27.79 11.48
CA THR A 268 -11.40 -29.19 11.03
C THR A 268 -10.33 -29.92 11.84
N THR A 269 -10.36 -31.24 11.78
CA THR A 269 -9.39 -32.12 12.44
C THR A 269 -8.81 -33.10 11.43
N VAL A 270 -7.48 -33.17 11.32
CA VAL A 270 -6.79 -34.07 10.40
C VAL A 270 -5.95 -35.06 11.19
N ASN A 271 -6.28 -36.35 11.04
CA ASN A 271 -5.55 -37.43 11.71
C ASN A 271 -4.52 -38.06 10.77
N PHE A 272 -3.30 -38.20 11.25
CA PHE A 272 -2.23 -38.95 10.61
C PHE A 272 -1.80 -40.11 11.50
N SER A 273 -1.54 -41.25 10.87
CA SER A 273 -0.99 -42.43 11.54
C SER A 273 0.06 -43.07 10.63
N GLY A 274 1.26 -43.32 11.13
CA GLY A 274 2.27 -44.05 10.35
C GLY A 274 3.69 -43.99 10.91
N TYR A 275 4.62 -44.47 10.09
CA TYR A 275 6.06 -44.35 10.31
C TYR A 275 6.62 -43.42 9.24
N LYS A 276 6.60 -42.12 9.49
CA LYS A 276 7.15 -41.12 8.56
C LYS A 276 8.02 -40.14 9.32
N GLN A 277 9.21 -39.86 8.78
CA GLN A 277 10.09 -38.79 9.25
C GLN A 277 9.47 -37.39 9.05
N LYS A 278 8.50 -37.28 8.12
CA LYS A 278 7.82 -36.04 7.76
C LYS A 278 6.34 -36.30 7.50
N TYR A 279 5.48 -35.58 8.20
CA TYR A 279 4.05 -35.47 7.97
C TYR A 279 3.77 -34.13 7.32
N SER A 280 2.90 -34.10 6.32
CA SER A 280 2.46 -32.85 5.70
C SER A 280 0.99 -32.94 5.31
N GLY A 281 0.28 -31.83 5.45
CA GLY A 281 -1.12 -31.72 5.06
C GLY A 281 -1.43 -30.34 4.50
N SER A 282 -2.61 -30.25 3.88
CA SER A 282 -3.18 -28.99 3.40
C SER A 282 -4.67 -28.95 3.72
N SER A 283 -5.19 -27.77 4.06
CA SER A 283 -6.62 -27.53 4.27
C SER A 283 -6.99 -26.18 3.70
N GLU A 284 -8.11 -26.10 3.01
CA GLU A 284 -8.72 -24.84 2.60
C GLU A 284 -9.67 -24.37 3.70
N ILE A 285 -9.49 -23.12 4.13
CA ILE A 285 -10.27 -22.48 5.18
C ILE A 285 -11.12 -21.39 4.54
N GLU A 286 -12.44 -21.58 4.54
CA GLU A 286 -13.37 -20.56 4.03
C GLU A 286 -13.77 -19.60 5.16
N LEU A 287 -13.31 -18.36 5.06
CA LEU A 287 -13.59 -17.27 5.97
C LEU A 287 -14.76 -16.44 5.44
N THR A 288 -15.90 -16.54 6.12
CA THR A 288 -17.16 -15.91 5.69
C THR A 288 -17.31 -14.46 6.17
N THR A 289 -16.50 -14.05 7.13
CA THR A 289 -16.52 -12.72 7.77
C THR A 289 -15.25 -11.93 7.46
N THR A 290 -15.33 -10.62 7.64
CA THR A 290 -14.21 -9.68 7.48
C THR A 290 -13.63 -9.29 8.84
N GLY A 291 -12.38 -8.82 8.82
CA GLY A 291 -11.63 -8.43 10.00
C GLY A 291 -10.39 -9.29 10.23
N MET A 292 -9.77 -9.09 11.40
CA MET A 292 -8.67 -9.91 11.87
C MET A 292 -9.22 -11.28 12.27
N HIS A 293 -8.73 -12.32 11.61
CA HIS A 293 -8.97 -13.72 11.90
C HIS A 293 -7.71 -14.36 12.44
N ASN A 294 -7.81 -15.06 13.56
CA ASN A 294 -6.72 -15.85 14.11
C ASN A 294 -6.94 -17.31 13.73
N ILE A 295 -6.08 -17.84 12.87
CA ILE A 295 -6.08 -19.25 12.51
C ILE A 295 -5.02 -19.93 13.37
N SER A 296 -5.41 -20.92 14.16
CA SER A 296 -4.47 -21.70 14.95
C SER A 296 -4.52 -23.18 14.59
N ILE A 297 -3.37 -23.82 14.67
CA ILE A 297 -3.22 -25.24 14.39
C ILE A 297 -2.61 -25.86 15.62
N ILE A 298 -3.32 -26.82 16.18
CA ILE A 298 -2.92 -27.60 17.34
C ILE A 298 -2.60 -29.00 16.87
N CYS A 299 -1.33 -29.38 16.89
CA CYS A 299 -0.93 -30.76 16.73
C CYS A 299 -0.94 -31.46 18.10
N ILE A 300 -1.53 -32.64 18.17
CA ILE A 300 -1.64 -33.47 19.36
C ILE A 300 -0.94 -34.79 19.03
N ASP A 301 0.09 -35.13 19.81
CA ASP A 301 0.79 -36.41 19.63
C ASP A 301 0.07 -37.57 20.35
N SER A 302 0.58 -38.79 20.16
CA SER A 302 0.03 -40.00 20.76
C SER A 302 0.15 -40.06 22.29
N MET A 303 0.93 -39.16 22.89
CA MET A 303 1.09 -39.00 24.33
C MET A 303 0.21 -37.88 24.91
N GLY A 304 -0.54 -37.17 24.05
CA GLY A 304 -1.42 -36.07 24.43
C GLY A 304 -0.70 -34.73 24.61
N ASN A 305 0.53 -34.58 24.11
CA ASN A 305 1.21 -33.29 24.10
C ASN A 305 0.65 -32.40 22.98
N ASN A 306 0.37 -31.14 23.30
CA ASN A 306 -0.19 -30.16 22.38
C ASN A 306 0.87 -29.17 21.89
N TYR A 307 0.93 -28.96 20.59
CA TYR A 307 1.84 -28.04 19.93
C TYR A 307 1.02 -27.08 19.08
N THR A 308 1.03 -25.79 19.44
CA THR A 308 0.16 -24.78 18.81
C THR A 308 0.97 -23.80 17.99
N SER A 309 0.44 -23.40 16.84
CA SER A 309 0.91 -22.27 16.06
C SER A 309 -0.27 -21.43 15.63
N THR A 310 -0.06 -20.12 15.50
CA THR A 310 -1.10 -19.13 15.21
C THR A 310 -0.68 -18.25 14.05
N LEU A 311 -1.61 -17.99 13.15
CA LEU A 311 -1.50 -17.09 12.00
C LEU A 311 -2.62 -16.07 12.08
N ASP A 312 -2.27 -14.79 12.14
CA ASP A 312 -3.24 -13.70 12.07
C ASP A 312 -3.40 -13.24 10.62
N ILE A 313 -4.62 -13.31 10.09
CA ILE A 313 -4.97 -12.88 8.73
C ILE A 313 -5.98 -11.75 8.83
N ASN A 314 -5.77 -10.66 8.09
CA ASN A 314 -6.74 -9.58 8.00
C ASN A 314 -7.52 -9.67 6.70
N ILE A 315 -8.81 -10.01 6.77
CA ILE A 315 -9.72 -9.89 5.63
C ILE A 315 -10.27 -8.46 5.64
N ILE A 316 -9.85 -7.66 4.67
CA ILE A 316 -10.29 -6.26 4.57
C ILE A 316 -11.69 -6.23 3.96
N ASP A 317 -12.65 -5.67 4.68
CA ASP A 317 -13.93 -5.27 4.11
C ASP A 317 -13.73 -3.96 3.34
N TYR A 318 -13.94 -4.00 2.03
CA TYR A 318 -13.88 -2.77 1.25
C TYR A 318 -15.10 -1.90 1.56
N PRO A 319 -14.93 -0.57 1.62
CA PRO A 319 -16.02 0.33 1.91
C PRO A 319 -17.12 0.15 0.86
N SER A 320 -18.31 -0.24 1.33
CA SER A 320 -19.48 -0.32 0.49
C SER A 320 -19.82 1.08 -0.01
N PHE A 321 -19.98 1.22 -1.32
CA PHE A 321 -20.51 2.44 -1.90
C PHE A 321 -21.90 2.69 -1.33
N ASN A 322 -22.10 3.85 -0.73
CA ASN A 322 -23.38 4.18 -0.12
C ASN A 322 -24.41 4.51 -1.21
N TRP A 323 -25.06 3.47 -1.71
CA TRP A 323 -26.11 3.53 -2.72
C TRP A 323 -27.28 4.42 -2.32
N VAL A 324 -27.52 4.61 -1.02
CA VAL A 324 -28.56 5.52 -0.54
C VAL A 324 -28.20 6.96 -0.91
N PHE A 325 -26.95 7.39 -0.67
CA PHE A 325 -26.51 8.73 -1.06
C PHE A 325 -26.47 8.91 -2.59
N PHE A 326 -26.09 7.89 -3.35
CA PHE A 326 -26.17 7.93 -4.81
C PHE A 326 -27.62 8.03 -5.31
N GLY A 327 -28.53 7.20 -4.77
CA GLY A 327 -29.94 7.24 -5.11
C GLY A 327 -30.57 8.59 -4.77
N ILE A 328 -30.21 9.16 -3.62
CA ILE A 328 -30.60 10.53 -3.24
C ILE A 328 -30.00 11.55 -4.21
N GLY A 329 -28.71 11.46 -4.54
CA GLY A 329 -28.04 12.40 -5.44
C GLY A 329 -28.60 12.39 -6.87
N VAL A 330 -28.73 11.20 -7.47
CA VAL A 330 -29.37 11.00 -8.77
C VAL A 330 -30.85 11.40 -8.70
N GLY A 331 -31.54 11.09 -7.61
CA GLY A 331 -32.91 11.51 -7.36
C GLY A 331 -33.05 13.04 -7.33
N ILE A 332 -32.17 13.74 -6.62
CA ILE A 332 -32.14 15.21 -6.57
C ILE A 332 -31.85 15.78 -7.96
N ILE A 333 -30.83 15.29 -8.67
CA ILE A 333 -30.51 15.75 -10.02
C ILE A 333 -31.68 15.50 -10.97
N GLY A 334 -32.28 14.30 -10.91
CA GLY A 334 -33.44 13.91 -11.71
C GLY A 334 -34.67 14.78 -11.41
N ILE A 335 -34.95 15.06 -10.14
CA ILE A 335 -36.02 15.97 -9.70
C ILE A 335 -35.73 17.38 -10.20
N ILE A 336 -34.50 17.88 -10.07
CA ILE A 336 -34.11 19.20 -10.59
C ILE A 336 -34.36 19.27 -12.09
N VAL A 337 -33.89 18.28 -12.87
CA VAL A 337 -34.10 18.22 -14.32
C VAL A 337 -35.59 18.13 -14.67
N LEU A 338 -36.36 17.30 -13.95
CA LEU A 338 -37.80 17.15 -14.14
C LEU A 338 -38.56 18.43 -13.80
N VAL A 339 -38.24 19.08 -12.68
CA VAL A 339 -38.81 20.35 -12.24
C VAL A 339 -38.49 21.43 -13.26
N PHE A 340 -37.25 21.54 -13.74
CA PHE A 340 -36.90 22.46 -14.81
C PHE A 340 -37.66 22.14 -16.09
N TYR A 341 -37.77 20.87 -16.49
CA TYR A 341 -38.51 20.46 -17.67
C TYR A 341 -40.00 20.82 -17.57
N VAL A 342 -40.66 20.48 -16.46
CA VAL A 342 -42.08 20.79 -16.21
C VAL A 342 -42.29 22.30 -16.09
N PHE A 343 -41.41 23.02 -15.40
CA PHE A 343 -41.45 24.48 -15.28
C PHE A 343 -41.32 25.15 -16.65
N PHE A 344 -40.38 24.71 -17.49
CA PHE A 344 -40.22 25.24 -18.84
C PHE A 344 -41.39 24.89 -19.74
N LYS A 345 -41.94 23.67 -19.64
CA LYS A 345 -43.13 23.27 -20.39
C LYS A 345 -44.35 24.10 -20.00
N ARG A 346 -44.60 24.28 -18.69
CA ARG A 346 -45.71 25.09 -18.18
C ARG A 346 -45.57 26.56 -18.56
N LYS A 347 -44.37 27.12 -18.44
CA LYS A 347 -44.09 28.51 -18.88
C LYS A 347 -44.29 28.68 -20.38
N GLN A 348 -43.95 27.66 -21.17
CA GLN A 348 -44.18 27.65 -22.61
C GLN A 348 -45.68 27.62 -22.95
N ASP A 349 -46.48 26.85 -22.22
CA ASP A 349 -47.94 26.82 -22.35
C ASP A 349 -48.60 28.16 -21.91
N GLU A 350 -47.98 28.87 -20.96
CA GLU A 350 -48.36 30.23 -20.51
C GLU A 350 -47.86 31.36 -21.43
N GLY A 351 -47.23 31.05 -22.58
CA GLY A 351 -46.69 32.04 -23.51
C GLY A 351 -45.36 32.68 -23.11
N TYR A 352 -44.76 32.27 -21.98
CA TYR A 352 -43.43 32.66 -21.53
C TYR A 352 -42.36 31.70 -22.06
N TYR A 353 -41.76 32.07 -23.18
CA TYR A 353 -40.63 31.35 -23.74
C TYR A 353 -39.34 31.68 -22.97
N SER A 354 -38.98 30.84 -21.98
CA SER A 354 -37.62 30.91 -21.43
C SER A 354 -36.62 30.54 -22.51
N SER A 355 -35.78 31.51 -22.88
CA SER A 355 -34.66 31.36 -23.80
C SER A 355 -33.76 30.18 -23.42
N LEU A 356 -33.49 29.98 -22.12
CA LEU A 356 -32.62 28.92 -21.61
C LEU A 356 -33.18 27.52 -21.91
N GLY A 357 -34.47 27.30 -21.64
CA GLY A 357 -35.12 26.00 -21.91
C GLY A 357 -35.20 25.66 -23.40
N ILE A 358 -35.43 26.67 -24.26
CA ILE A 358 -35.45 26.50 -25.72
C ILE A 358 -34.05 26.14 -26.24
N ILE A 359 -33.03 26.85 -25.77
CA ILE A 359 -31.64 26.61 -26.16
C ILE A 359 -31.20 25.21 -25.73
N PHE A 360 -31.48 24.83 -24.48
CA PHE A 360 -31.20 23.48 -23.97
C PHE A 360 -31.85 22.39 -24.84
N ARG A 361 -33.15 22.50 -25.12
CA ARG A 361 -33.90 21.51 -25.92
C ARG A 361 -33.37 21.42 -27.35
N ARG A 362 -33.09 22.58 -27.97
CA ARG A 362 -32.57 22.64 -29.33
C ARG A 362 -31.18 22.01 -29.40
N GLU A 363 -30.30 22.34 -28.46
CA GLU A 363 -28.95 21.78 -28.41
C GLU A 363 -28.98 20.26 -28.21
N LEU A 364 -29.86 19.77 -27.33
CA LEU A 364 -30.05 18.33 -27.12
C LEU A 364 -30.52 17.60 -28.39
N GLN A 365 -31.35 18.26 -29.22
CA GLN A 365 -31.81 17.71 -30.50
C GLN A 365 -30.70 17.70 -31.55
N GLU A 366 -29.93 18.79 -31.66
CA GLU A 366 -28.80 18.92 -32.59
C GLU A 366 -27.68 17.92 -32.24
N GLU A 367 -27.45 17.67 -30.95
CA GLU A 367 -26.39 16.77 -30.46
C GLU A 367 -26.84 15.31 -30.27
N LYS A 368 -28.08 14.95 -30.66
CA LYS A 368 -28.65 13.61 -30.42
C LYS A 368 -27.79 12.48 -31.00
N LEU A 369 -27.34 12.60 -32.25
CA LEU A 369 -26.55 11.55 -32.90
C LEU A 369 -25.19 11.38 -32.22
N LYS A 370 -24.51 12.49 -31.91
CA LYS A 370 -23.23 12.44 -31.21
C LYS A 370 -23.40 11.83 -29.82
N THR A 371 -24.46 12.19 -29.11
CA THR A 371 -24.80 11.62 -27.80
C THR A 371 -24.91 10.11 -27.85
N ILE A 372 -25.64 9.57 -28.83
CA ILE A 372 -25.78 8.12 -29.01
C ILE A 372 -24.42 7.47 -29.25
N ILE A 373 -23.62 8.03 -30.17
CA ILE A 373 -22.28 7.50 -30.48
C ILE A 373 -21.38 7.48 -29.24
N PHE A 374 -21.31 8.58 -28.48
CA PHE A 374 -20.46 8.65 -27.29
C PHE A 374 -20.99 7.79 -26.14
N THR A 375 -22.31 7.61 -26.02
CA THR A 375 -22.88 6.69 -25.03
C THR A 375 -22.54 5.24 -25.40
N LEU A 376 -22.55 4.88 -26.69
CA LEU A 376 -22.08 3.56 -27.14
C LEU A 376 -20.59 3.37 -26.89
N ILE A 377 -19.77 4.40 -27.15
CA ILE A 377 -18.33 4.35 -26.82
C ILE A 377 -18.12 4.23 -25.30
N SER A 378 -18.97 4.83 -24.47
CA SER A 378 -18.95 4.70 -22.99
C SER A 378 -19.15 3.29 -22.45
N ILE A 379 -19.66 2.38 -23.29
CA ILE A 379 -19.82 0.96 -22.94
C ILE A 379 -18.51 0.19 -23.17
N ALA A 380 -17.58 0.70 -24.00
CA ALA A 380 -16.33 0.02 -24.34
C ALA A 380 -15.49 -0.47 -23.15
N PRO A 381 -15.35 0.26 -22.01
CA PRO A 381 -14.56 -0.21 -20.86
C PRO A 381 -15.09 -1.52 -20.28
N GLY A 382 -16.41 -1.64 -20.10
CA GLY A 382 -17.00 -2.87 -19.59
C GLY A 382 -16.88 -4.02 -20.58
N ILE A 383 -16.92 -3.75 -21.90
CA ILE A 383 -16.64 -4.77 -22.92
C ILE A 383 -15.17 -5.21 -22.85
N ILE A 384 -14.23 -4.28 -22.75
CA ILE A 384 -12.80 -4.58 -22.65
C ILE A 384 -12.53 -5.41 -21.39
N LEU A 385 -13.06 -4.99 -20.24
CA LEU A 385 -12.94 -5.71 -18.99
C LEU A 385 -13.57 -7.10 -19.06
N TYR A 386 -14.76 -7.21 -19.67
CA TYR A 386 -15.41 -8.49 -19.95
C TYR A 386 -14.46 -9.44 -20.71
N PHE A 387 -13.86 -8.99 -21.82
CA PHE A 387 -12.91 -9.82 -22.58
C PHE A 387 -11.65 -10.15 -21.78
N VAL A 388 -11.10 -9.19 -21.04
CA VAL A 388 -9.89 -9.43 -20.25
C VAL A 388 -10.17 -10.43 -19.12
N PHE A 389 -11.24 -10.27 -18.34
CA PHE A 389 -11.59 -11.22 -17.28
C PHE A 389 -11.91 -12.61 -17.85
N ALA A 390 -12.58 -12.70 -19.00
CA ALA A 390 -12.80 -13.97 -19.67
C ALA A 390 -11.49 -14.68 -20.05
N VAL A 391 -10.51 -13.92 -20.55
CA VAL A 391 -9.18 -14.44 -20.90
C VAL A 391 -8.43 -14.85 -19.64
N MET A 392 -8.37 -13.98 -18.63
CA MET A 392 -7.62 -14.24 -17.40
C MET A 392 -8.17 -15.44 -16.63
N ASN A 393 -9.50 -15.54 -16.48
CA ASN A 393 -10.15 -16.67 -15.81
C ASN A 393 -9.85 -18.00 -16.52
N ARG A 394 -9.68 -17.99 -17.85
CA ARG A 394 -9.28 -19.19 -18.61
C ARG A 394 -7.82 -19.62 -18.39
N PHE A 395 -6.94 -18.70 -18.00
CA PHE A 395 -5.50 -18.96 -17.94
C PHE A 395 -4.93 -19.06 -16.52
N LEU A 396 -5.59 -18.49 -15.51
CA LEU A 396 -5.01 -18.34 -14.17
C LEU A 396 -5.73 -19.16 -13.08
N ASP A 397 -6.85 -19.83 -13.39
CA ASP A 397 -7.69 -20.67 -12.51
C ASP A 397 -8.14 -20.09 -11.15
N ASN A 398 -7.61 -18.95 -10.71
CA ASN A 398 -8.09 -18.16 -9.57
C ASN A 398 -7.58 -16.72 -9.69
N PHE A 399 -8.52 -15.77 -9.70
CA PHE A 399 -8.21 -14.35 -9.83
C PHE A 399 -8.75 -13.60 -8.62
N GLY A 400 -7.86 -13.22 -7.70
CA GLY A 400 -8.21 -12.51 -6.48
C GLY A 400 -8.85 -11.14 -6.73
N ILE A 401 -9.76 -10.72 -5.84
CA ILE A 401 -10.52 -9.46 -5.96
C ILE A 401 -9.62 -8.20 -5.98
N ASP A 402 -8.46 -8.25 -5.32
CA ASP A 402 -7.47 -7.18 -5.35
C ASP A 402 -6.91 -6.94 -6.76
N GLN A 403 -6.64 -8.00 -7.51
CA GLN A 403 -6.13 -7.91 -8.88
C GLN A 403 -7.20 -7.35 -9.82
N ILE A 404 -8.46 -7.73 -9.60
CA ILE A 404 -9.63 -7.16 -10.29
C ILE A 404 -9.73 -5.66 -10.01
N ARG A 405 -9.67 -5.25 -8.74
CA ARG A 405 -9.75 -3.84 -8.30
C ARG A 405 -8.63 -3.00 -8.91
N LEU A 406 -7.39 -3.49 -8.82
CA LEU A 406 -6.22 -2.83 -9.36
C LEU A 406 -6.32 -2.65 -10.88
N PHE A 407 -6.62 -3.73 -11.60
CA PHE A 407 -6.76 -3.69 -13.06
C PHE A 407 -7.93 -2.80 -13.50
N SER A 408 -9.07 -2.91 -12.83
CA SER A 408 -10.25 -2.07 -13.08
C SER A 408 -9.93 -0.59 -12.90
N SER A 409 -9.25 -0.22 -11.82
CA SER A 409 -8.79 1.14 -11.57
C SER A 409 -7.98 1.67 -12.75
N TYR A 410 -7.02 0.89 -13.27
CA TYR A 410 -6.20 1.32 -14.41
C TYR A 410 -6.99 1.49 -15.71
N VAL A 411 -7.79 0.49 -16.08
CA VAL A 411 -8.59 0.54 -17.32
C VAL A 411 -9.53 1.73 -17.29
N ILE A 412 -10.18 1.97 -16.16
CA ILE A 412 -11.15 3.06 -16.00
C ILE A 412 -10.48 4.43 -15.93
N ASN A 413 -9.37 4.58 -15.20
CA ASN A 413 -8.64 5.85 -15.12
C ASN A 413 -8.12 6.26 -16.50
N PHE A 414 -7.47 5.33 -17.20
CA PHE A 414 -6.99 5.56 -18.56
C PHE A 414 -8.18 5.93 -19.45
N TYR A 415 -9.23 5.10 -19.44
CA TYR A 415 -10.41 5.36 -20.26
C TYR A 415 -11.06 6.72 -19.99
N LEU A 416 -11.32 7.07 -18.74
CA LEU A 416 -11.94 8.35 -18.37
C LEU A 416 -11.06 9.54 -18.74
N GLN A 417 -9.72 9.39 -18.67
CA GLN A 417 -8.79 10.42 -19.12
C GLN A 417 -8.93 10.68 -20.62
N TYR A 418 -8.82 9.64 -21.46
CA TYR A 418 -8.84 9.82 -22.92
C TYR A 418 -10.26 10.09 -23.46
N LEU A 419 -11.26 9.35 -23.00
CA LEU A 419 -12.66 9.61 -23.35
C LEU A 419 -13.07 10.98 -22.86
N GLY A 420 -12.74 11.35 -21.62
CA GLY A 420 -13.15 12.61 -21.04
C GLY A 420 -12.61 13.80 -21.82
N VAL A 421 -11.35 13.75 -22.26
CA VAL A 421 -10.77 14.78 -23.12
C VAL A 421 -11.43 14.79 -24.50
N ALA A 422 -11.60 13.63 -25.15
CA ALA A 422 -12.24 13.55 -26.46
C ALA A 422 -13.70 14.08 -26.43
N PHE A 423 -14.47 13.69 -25.41
CA PHE A 423 -15.82 14.16 -25.16
C PHE A 423 -15.85 15.68 -24.97
N THR A 424 -14.98 16.19 -24.11
CA THR A 424 -14.86 17.62 -23.79
C THR A 424 -14.56 18.46 -25.03
N ILE A 425 -13.63 18.00 -25.88
CA ILE A 425 -13.33 18.67 -27.15
C ILE A 425 -14.54 18.63 -28.09
N THR A 426 -15.14 17.45 -28.25
CA THR A 426 -16.17 17.21 -29.26
C THR A 426 -17.46 17.94 -28.94
N PHE A 427 -17.90 17.98 -27.68
CA PHE A 427 -19.15 18.63 -27.31
C PHE A 427 -18.94 20.05 -26.79
N ALA A 428 -18.16 20.23 -25.74
CA ALA A 428 -18.03 21.52 -25.08
C ALA A 428 -17.28 22.55 -25.94
N SER A 429 -16.16 22.15 -26.55
CA SER A 429 -15.40 23.08 -27.39
C SER A 429 -16.11 23.35 -28.72
N THR A 430 -16.45 22.31 -29.49
CA THR A 430 -17.03 22.55 -30.82
C THR A 430 -18.41 23.22 -30.76
N GLY A 431 -19.25 22.93 -29.77
CA GLY A 431 -20.60 23.50 -29.72
C GLY A 431 -20.63 25.01 -29.43
N ILE A 432 -19.64 25.54 -28.69
CA ILE A 432 -19.48 26.99 -28.49
C ILE A 432 -18.79 27.65 -29.68
N ILE A 433 -17.76 27.00 -30.23
CA ILE A 433 -17.01 27.52 -31.38
C ILE A 433 -17.91 27.60 -32.61
N ASN A 434 -18.70 26.56 -32.90
CA ASN A 434 -19.61 26.52 -34.03
C ASN A 434 -20.68 27.60 -33.91
N ALA A 435 -21.18 27.85 -32.69
CA ALA A 435 -22.10 28.96 -32.45
C ALA A 435 -21.46 30.32 -32.76
N LYS A 436 -20.17 30.50 -32.48
CA LYS A 436 -19.41 31.72 -32.82
C LYS A 436 -19.11 31.82 -34.32
N SER A 437 -18.59 30.76 -34.93
CA SER A 437 -18.14 30.75 -36.33
C SER A 437 -19.30 30.89 -37.31
N ASN A 438 -20.45 30.28 -37.00
CA ASN A 438 -21.61 30.29 -37.88
C ASN A 438 -22.48 31.55 -37.70
N GLY A 439 -22.04 32.53 -36.90
CA GLY A 439 -22.80 33.75 -36.61
C GLY A 439 -24.09 33.50 -35.80
N VAL A 440 -24.32 32.28 -35.31
CA VAL A 440 -25.49 31.93 -34.51
C VAL A 440 -25.48 32.72 -33.20
N LEU A 441 -24.30 32.91 -32.61
CA LEU A 441 -24.14 33.72 -31.40
C LEU A 441 -24.52 35.18 -31.64
N SER A 442 -24.06 35.80 -32.73
CA SER A 442 -24.41 37.20 -33.03
C SER A 442 -25.91 37.36 -33.36
N TRP A 443 -26.50 36.38 -34.06
CA TRP A 443 -27.94 36.35 -34.32
C TRP A 443 -28.79 36.12 -33.05
N PHE A 444 -28.33 35.29 -32.12
CA PHE A 444 -29.03 35.11 -30.83
C PHE A 444 -28.88 36.35 -29.93
N LEU A 445 -27.71 36.99 -29.95
CA LEU A 445 -27.42 38.19 -29.17
C LEU A 445 -28.11 39.46 -29.69
N SER A 446 -28.61 39.46 -30.94
CA SER A 446 -29.44 40.55 -31.47
C SER A 446 -30.90 40.47 -31.02
N LYS A 447 -31.33 39.31 -30.49
CA LYS A 447 -32.62 39.14 -29.83
C LYS A 447 -32.52 39.53 -28.35
N PRO A 448 -33.63 39.86 -27.67
CA PRO A 448 -33.64 40.20 -26.24
C PRO A 448 -33.46 38.95 -25.33
N VAL A 449 -32.45 38.12 -25.61
CA VAL A 449 -32.06 36.95 -24.82
C VAL A 449 -30.88 37.34 -23.94
N ARG A 450 -30.93 37.00 -22.64
CA ARG A 450 -29.81 37.32 -21.75
C ARG A 450 -28.62 36.43 -22.09
N ARG A 451 -27.43 37.02 -22.20
CA ARG A 451 -26.21 36.32 -22.67
C ARG A 451 -25.83 35.11 -21.81
N TRP A 452 -26.08 35.20 -20.51
CA TRP A 452 -25.82 34.09 -19.58
C TRP A 452 -26.81 32.93 -19.80
N GLU A 453 -28.06 33.19 -20.21
CA GLU A 453 -29.05 32.14 -20.48
C GLU A 453 -28.62 31.25 -21.66
N PHE A 454 -27.97 31.84 -22.66
CA PHE A 454 -27.41 31.11 -23.79
C PHE A 454 -26.28 30.16 -23.36
N LEU A 455 -25.32 30.67 -22.57
CA LEU A 455 -24.19 29.88 -22.11
C LEU A 455 -24.65 28.74 -21.20
N TRP A 456 -25.50 29.04 -20.22
CA TRP A 456 -26.01 28.06 -19.27
C TRP A 456 -26.93 27.02 -19.92
N GLY A 457 -27.69 27.39 -20.95
CA GLY A 457 -28.45 26.44 -21.76
C GLY A 457 -27.56 25.36 -22.39
N LYS A 458 -26.39 25.74 -22.93
CA LYS A 458 -25.41 24.78 -23.48
C LYS A 458 -24.69 23.97 -22.39
N ILE A 459 -24.26 24.62 -21.31
CA ILE A 459 -23.58 23.94 -20.18
C ILE A 459 -24.48 22.84 -19.60
N LEU A 460 -25.77 23.13 -19.38
CA LEU A 460 -26.72 22.15 -18.84
C LEU A 460 -26.88 20.93 -19.76
N THR A 461 -26.85 21.13 -21.08
CA THR A 461 -26.84 20.04 -22.05
C THR A 461 -25.61 19.16 -21.83
N TYR A 462 -24.42 19.74 -21.76
CA TYR A 462 -23.18 18.97 -21.60
C TYR A 462 -23.09 18.25 -20.24
N ILE A 463 -23.56 18.88 -19.15
CA ILE A 463 -23.66 18.22 -17.85
C ILE A 463 -24.59 17.00 -17.92
N SER A 464 -25.75 17.15 -18.56
CA SER A 464 -26.70 16.03 -18.73
C SER A 464 -26.07 14.88 -19.53
N LEU A 465 -25.29 15.21 -20.56
CA LEU A 465 -24.54 14.21 -21.35
C LEU A 465 -23.44 13.53 -20.53
N SER A 466 -22.70 14.28 -19.71
CA SER A 466 -21.69 13.71 -18.80
C SER A 466 -22.30 12.73 -17.80
N VAL A 467 -23.48 13.04 -17.27
CA VAL A 467 -24.24 12.14 -16.39
C VAL A 467 -24.60 10.86 -17.12
N LEU A 468 -25.18 10.94 -18.32
CA LEU A 468 -25.55 9.76 -19.12
C LEU A 468 -24.35 8.86 -19.44
N ILE A 469 -23.22 9.45 -19.85
CA ILE A 469 -21.97 8.73 -20.12
C ILE A 469 -21.45 8.04 -18.86
N SER A 470 -21.50 8.70 -17.71
CA SER A 470 -21.04 8.13 -16.44
C SER A 470 -21.93 6.96 -16.00
N ILE A 471 -23.25 7.06 -16.18
CA ILE A 471 -24.20 5.97 -15.93
C ILE A 471 -23.90 4.78 -16.85
N ALA A 472 -23.75 5.02 -18.16
CA ALA A 472 -23.49 3.96 -19.12
C ALA A 472 -22.14 3.25 -18.85
N SER A 473 -21.09 4.00 -18.48
CA SER A 473 -19.80 3.44 -18.07
C SER A 473 -19.92 2.56 -16.83
N ALA A 474 -20.61 3.02 -15.78
CA ALA A 474 -20.82 2.26 -14.55
C ALA A 474 -21.67 1.00 -14.75
N ILE A 475 -22.75 1.08 -15.54
CA ILE A 475 -23.57 -0.08 -15.90
C ILE A 475 -22.76 -1.08 -16.72
N SER A 476 -21.99 -0.61 -17.70
CA SER A 476 -21.15 -1.49 -18.52
C SER A 476 -20.11 -2.22 -17.66
N PHE A 477 -19.47 -1.51 -16.73
CA PHE A 477 -18.53 -2.12 -15.79
C PHE A 477 -19.18 -3.19 -14.91
N THR A 478 -20.30 -2.85 -14.27
CA THR A 478 -20.98 -3.78 -13.34
C THR A 478 -21.46 -5.04 -14.05
N LEU A 479 -22.06 -4.90 -15.24
CA LEU A 479 -22.45 -6.04 -16.06
C LEU A 479 -21.24 -6.86 -16.53
N GLY A 480 -20.16 -6.20 -16.95
CA GLY A 480 -18.92 -6.87 -17.37
C GLY A 480 -18.23 -7.65 -16.25
N GLY A 481 -18.25 -7.12 -15.02
CA GLY A 481 -17.66 -7.76 -13.85
C GLY A 481 -18.48 -8.93 -13.32
N ILE A 482 -19.79 -8.75 -13.11
CA ILE A 482 -20.67 -9.77 -12.50
C ILE A 482 -20.71 -11.08 -13.30
N LEU A 483 -20.52 -11.02 -14.62
CA LEU A 483 -20.60 -12.19 -15.49
C LEU A 483 -19.43 -13.18 -15.34
N PHE A 484 -18.31 -12.78 -14.75
CA PHE A 484 -17.09 -13.60 -14.71
C PHE A 484 -16.49 -13.80 -13.33
N VAL A 485 -16.96 -13.04 -12.35
CA VAL A 485 -16.46 -13.11 -11.00
C VAL A 485 -17.42 -13.96 -10.16
N ASP A 486 -16.86 -14.68 -9.19
CA ASP A 486 -17.65 -15.45 -8.24
C ASP A 486 -18.73 -14.56 -7.58
N PRO A 487 -19.99 -15.05 -7.44
CA PRO A 487 -21.07 -14.37 -6.73
C PRO A 487 -20.69 -13.77 -5.37
N ILE A 488 -19.71 -14.35 -4.68
CA ILE A 488 -19.22 -13.85 -3.39
C ILE A 488 -18.68 -12.40 -3.47
N TYR A 489 -18.24 -11.95 -4.65
CA TYR A 489 -17.70 -10.61 -4.89
C TYR A 489 -18.69 -9.66 -5.60
N TYR A 490 -19.95 -10.03 -5.78
CA TYR A 490 -20.93 -9.16 -6.46
C TYR A 490 -21.14 -7.83 -5.73
N SER A 491 -21.13 -7.84 -4.40
CA SER A 491 -21.23 -6.63 -3.58
C SER A 491 -20.08 -5.66 -3.85
N ASP A 492 -18.86 -6.17 -3.99
CA ASP A 492 -17.65 -5.40 -4.33
C ASP A 492 -17.73 -4.80 -5.73
N ILE A 493 -18.14 -5.58 -6.73
CA ILE A 493 -18.24 -5.11 -8.12
C ILE A 493 -19.31 -4.03 -8.26
N ILE A 494 -20.45 -4.23 -7.59
CA ILE A 494 -21.50 -3.22 -7.51
C ILE A 494 -20.91 -1.95 -6.87
N SER A 495 -20.28 -2.07 -5.69
CA SER A 495 -19.63 -0.94 -5.01
C SER A 495 -18.66 -0.16 -5.92
N MET A 496 -17.78 -0.86 -6.62
CA MET A 496 -16.87 -0.28 -7.61
C MET A 496 -17.61 0.45 -8.73
N GLY A 497 -18.69 -0.13 -9.25
CA GLY A 497 -19.57 0.52 -10.23
C GLY A 497 -20.07 1.90 -9.78
N GLY A 498 -20.47 2.00 -8.51
CA GLY A 498 -20.87 3.28 -7.89
C GLY A 498 -19.73 4.30 -7.85
N TYR A 499 -18.53 3.88 -7.46
CA TYR A 499 -17.35 4.74 -7.45
C TYR A 499 -16.93 5.18 -8.86
N ILE A 500 -17.02 4.30 -9.86
CA ILE A 500 -16.72 4.61 -11.26
C ILE A 500 -17.65 5.69 -11.80
N PHE A 501 -18.95 5.61 -11.48
CA PHE A 501 -19.89 6.67 -11.80
C PHE A 501 -19.44 8.01 -11.18
N LEU A 502 -19.08 8.02 -9.90
CA LEU A 502 -18.71 9.23 -9.18
C LEU A 502 -17.42 9.85 -9.73
N ILE A 503 -16.41 9.04 -10.01
CA ILE A 503 -15.17 9.46 -10.66
C ILE A 503 -15.47 10.00 -12.05
N GLY A 504 -16.35 9.33 -12.82
CA GLY A 504 -16.80 9.78 -14.13
C GLY A 504 -17.42 11.18 -14.11
N LEU A 505 -18.30 11.46 -13.13
CA LEU A 505 -18.87 12.80 -12.96
C LEU A 505 -17.81 13.85 -12.59
N LEU A 506 -16.95 13.52 -11.62
CA LEU A 506 -15.89 14.40 -11.14
C LEU A 506 -14.81 14.64 -12.20
N ALA A 507 -14.67 13.73 -13.17
CA ALA A 507 -13.85 13.90 -14.35
C ALA A 507 -14.52 14.80 -15.39
N LEU A 508 -15.73 14.44 -15.83
CA LEU A 508 -16.33 15.05 -17.02
C LEU A 508 -16.85 16.48 -16.78
N ILE A 509 -17.40 16.77 -15.59
CA ILE A 509 -18.02 18.08 -15.32
C ILE A 509 -16.97 19.20 -15.21
N PRO A 510 -15.87 19.08 -14.44
CA PRO A 510 -14.83 20.11 -14.41
C PRO A 510 -14.11 20.25 -15.76
N LEU A 511 -13.89 19.15 -16.47
CA LEU A 511 -13.28 19.18 -17.81
C LEU A 511 -14.14 19.95 -18.81
N THR A 512 -15.45 19.67 -18.86
CA THR A 512 -16.38 20.41 -19.72
C THR A 512 -16.39 21.90 -19.38
N ALA A 513 -16.38 22.27 -18.09
CA ALA A 513 -16.30 23.66 -17.67
C ALA A 513 -15.01 24.37 -18.13
N LEU A 514 -13.85 23.70 -18.05
CA LEU A 514 -12.58 24.22 -18.55
C LEU A 514 -12.62 24.42 -20.07
N SER A 515 -13.17 23.46 -20.82
CA SER A 515 -13.32 23.61 -22.27
C SER A 515 -14.28 24.72 -22.66
N VAL A 516 -15.38 24.91 -21.91
CA VAL A 516 -16.28 26.04 -22.08
C VAL A 516 -15.54 27.36 -21.84
N LEU A 517 -14.70 27.44 -20.80
CA LEU A 517 -13.86 28.61 -20.54
C LEU A 517 -12.93 28.90 -21.73
N PHE A 518 -12.14 27.93 -22.19
CA PHE A 518 -11.22 28.17 -23.30
C PHE A 518 -11.96 28.53 -24.60
N SER A 519 -13.09 27.89 -24.86
CA SER A 519 -13.90 28.14 -26.05
C SER A 519 -14.62 29.49 -26.01
N THR A 520 -14.87 30.03 -24.81
CA THR A 520 -15.40 31.39 -24.65
C THR A 520 -14.31 32.45 -24.78
N LEU A 521 -13.11 32.21 -24.24
CA LEU A 521 -11.98 33.15 -24.29
C LEU A 521 -11.40 33.35 -25.69
N PHE A 522 -11.25 32.28 -26.47
CA PHE A 522 -10.62 32.36 -27.80
C PHE A 522 -11.64 32.58 -28.92
N ARG A 523 -11.24 33.38 -29.92
CA ARG A 523 -12.03 33.61 -31.15
C ARG A 523 -11.72 32.58 -32.23
N LYS A 524 -10.46 32.12 -32.33
CA LYS A 524 -10.05 31.11 -33.31
C LYS A 524 -10.40 29.72 -32.81
N SER A 525 -11.12 28.95 -33.62
CA SER A 525 -11.54 27.57 -33.34
C SER A 525 -10.35 26.67 -32.97
N GLY A 526 -9.26 26.77 -33.74
CA GLY A 526 -8.05 25.98 -33.49
C GLY A 526 -7.45 26.18 -32.09
N LEU A 527 -7.37 27.42 -31.60
CA LEU A 527 -6.82 27.69 -30.26
C LEU A 527 -7.76 27.22 -29.14
N ALA A 528 -9.06 27.37 -29.33
CA ALA A 528 -10.08 26.92 -28.38
C ALA A 528 -10.14 25.40 -28.21
N ILE A 529 -9.68 24.64 -29.22
CA ILE A 529 -9.58 23.17 -29.18
C ILE A 529 -8.19 22.73 -28.71
N PHE A 530 -7.13 23.35 -29.25
CA PHE A 530 -5.74 22.98 -28.96
C PHE A 530 -5.35 23.21 -27.51
N LEU A 531 -5.76 24.33 -26.90
CA LEU A 531 -5.33 24.68 -25.55
C LEU A 531 -5.87 23.71 -24.47
N PRO A 532 -7.15 23.29 -24.49
CA PRO A 532 -7.61 22.19 -23.64
C PRO A 532 -6.78 20.90 -23.82
N ILE A 533 -6.47 20.50 -25.06
CA ILE A 533 -5.64 19.30 -25.33
C ILE A 533 -4.25 19.47 -24.70
N LEU A 534 -3.61 20.61 -24.93
CA LEU A 534 -2.28 20.90 -24.41
C LEU A 534 -2.28 20.85 -22.87
N ILE A 535 -3.24 21.51 -22.22
CA ILE A 535 -3.31 21.61 -20.76
C ILE A 535 -3.74 20.30 -20.09
N LEU A 536 -4.58 19.51 -20.74
CA LEU A 536 -5.19 18.32 -20.13
C LEU A 536 -4.53 17.00 -20.52
N MET A 537 -3.74 16.96 -21.59
CA MET A 537 -3.01 15.76 -22.02
C MET A 537 -1.49 15.94 -22.02
N ILE A 538 -1.01 17.03 -22.63
CA ILE A 538 0.43 17.22 -22.83
C ILE A 538 1.09 17.70 -21.55
N LEU A 539 0.51 18.71 -20.89
CA LEU A 539 1.05 19.28 -19.66
C LEU A 539 1.13 18.26 -18.51
N PRO A 540 0.13 17.39 -18.25
CA PRO A 540 0.25 16.30 -17.27
C PRO A 540 1.45 15.40 -17.50
N THR A 541 1.70 15.03 -18.76
CA THR A 541 2.82 14.17 -19.15
C THR A 541 4.17 14.87 -18.95
N LEU A 542 4.24 16.20 -19.12
CA LEU A 542 5.44 16.97 -18.80
C LEU A 542 5.64 17.12 -17.29
N VAL A 543 4.54 17.35 -16.57
CA VAL A 543 4.52 17.54 -15.12
C VAL A 543 4.86 16.25 -14.37
N SER A 544 4.54 15.08 -14.93
CA SER A 544 4.86 13.78 -14.31
C SER A 544 6.36 13.51 -14.18
N PHE A 545 7.22 14.21 -14.92
CA PHE A 545 8.67 14.12 -14.76
C PHE A 545 9.23 15.06 -13.69
N LEU A 546 8.48 16.08 -13.26
CA LEU A 546 8.95 17.07 -12.29
C LEU A 546 9.21 16.50 -10.89
N PRO A 547 8.46 15.50 -10.37
CA PRO A 547 8.80 14.88 -9.09
C PRO A 547 10.20 14.26 -9.04
N LEU A 548 10.72 13.77 -10.18
CA LEU A 548 12.09 13.26 -10.27
C LEU A 548 13.12 14.40 -10.08
N LEU A 549 12.80 15.60 -10.56
CA LEU A 549 13.66 16.78 -10.43
C LEU A 549 13.59 17.42 -9.05
N PHE A 550 12.39 17.46 -8.45
CA PHE A 550 12.15 18.15 -7.17
C PHE A 550 12.13 17.22 -5.95
N ARG A 551 12.26 15.90 -6.15
CA ARG A 551 12.15 14.87 -5.10
C ARG A 551 10.85 14.95 -4.28
N HIS A 552 9.79 15.46 -4.87
CA HIS A 552 8.52 15.71 -4.20
C HIS A 552 7.35 15.63 -5.19
N GLU A 553 6.21 15.08 -4.76
CA GLU A 553 5.00 14.96 -5.59
C GLU A 553 4.22 16.26 -5.83
N TRP A 554 4.57 17.40 -5.21
CA TRP A 554 3.79 18.64 -5.34
C TRP A 554 3.59 19.12 -6.78
N PRO A 555 4.53 18.92 -7.73
CA PRO A 555 4.29 19.30 -9.12
C PRO A 555 3.10 18.55 -9.72
N LEU A 556 2.83 17.31 -9.29
CA LEU A 556 1.70 16.50 -9.77
C LEU A 556 0.35 17.15 -9.45
N LEU A 557 0.28 18.06 -8.48
CA LEU A 557 -0.94 18.83 -8.19
C LEU A 557 -1.34 19.76 -9.34
N LEU A 558 -0.43 20.06 -10.27
CA LEU A 558 -0.73 20.80 -11.49
C LEU A 558 -1.34 19.92 -12.59
N SER A 559 -1.37 18.60 -12.39
CA SER A 559 -1.89 17.61 -13.33
C SER A 559 -3.33 17.25 -13.00
N TYR A 560 -4.27 17.59 -13.88
CA TYR A 560 -5.67 17.16 -13.72
C TYR A 560 -5.83 15.63 -13.64
N PRO A 561 -5.16 14.82 -14.49
CA PRO A 561 -5.17 13.36 -14.38
C PRO A 561 -4.73 12.80 -13.02
N TYR A 562 -3.81 13.47 -12.31
CA TYR A 562 -3.33 13.02 -11.01
C TYR A 562 -4.44 12.92 -9.97
N TYR A 563 -5.41 13.85 -10.00
CA TYR A 563 -6.55 13.83 -9.09
C TYR A 563 -7.49 12.65 -9.36
N LEU A 564 -7.69 12.28 -10.63
CA LEU A 564 -8.53 11.15 -11.02
C LEU A 564 -7.87 9.83 -10.64
N GLU A 565 -6.57 9.71 -10.89
CA GLU A 565 -5.79 8.55 -10.50
C GLU A 565 -5.81 8.34 -8.98
N ARG A 566 -5.57 9.40 -8.19
CA ARG A 566 -5.64 9.33 -6.73
C ARG A 566 -7.04 8.94 -6.24
N LEU A 567 -8.12 9.43 -6.87
CA LEU A 567 -9.48 8.98 -6.53
C LEU A 567 -9.72 7.51 -6.89
N GLY A 568 -9.26 7.05 -8.05
CA GLY A 568 -9.34 5.64 -8.43
C GLY A 568 -8.62 4.76 -7.42
N ASN A 569 -7.44 5.16 -6.95
CA ASN A 569 -6.71 4.38 -5.95
C ASN A 569 -7.40 4.40 -4.57
N LEU A 570 -7.90 5.55 -4.14
CA LEU A 570 -8.57 5.68 -2.84
C LEU A 570 -9.93 4.97 -2.78
N TRP A 571 -10.67 4.93 -3.89
CA TRP A 571 -12.04 4.43 -3.92
C TRP A 571 -12.20 3.04 -4.53
N ILE A 572 -11.28 2.61 -5.41
CA ILE A 572 -11.37 1.32 -6.10
C ILE A 572 -10.31 0.35 -5.57
N SER A 573 -9.02 0.73 -5.54
CA SER A 573 -7.94 -0.22 -5.21
C SER A 573 -7.63 -0.33 -3.72
N GLN A 574 -7.82 0.72 -2.91
CA GLN A 574 -7.38 0.87 -1.50
C GLN A 574 -5.90 0.58 -1.21
N SER A 575 -5.20 -0.14 -2.07
CA SER A 575 -3.76 -0.16 -2.16
C SER A 575 -3.30 1.21 -2.63
N GLY A 576 -2.51 1.90 -1.82
CA GLY A 576 -1.93 3.22 -2.12
C GLY A 576 -0.98 3.26 -3.34
N GLY A 577 -1.00 2.24 -4.21
CA GLY A 577 -0.15 2.09 -5.39
C GLY A 577 -0.79 2.64 -6.66
N GLY A 578 -0.77 3.97 -6.81
CA GLY A 578 -0.98 4.60 -8.11
C GLY A 578 0.30 4.57 -8.92
N LEU A 579 0.30 3.97 -10.12
CA LEU A 579 1.38 3.93 -11.13
C LEU A 579 2.81 3.57 -10.67
N SER A 580 3.03 3.38 -9.38
CA SER A 580 4.31 3.19 -8.71
C SER A 580 4.50 1.76 -8.19
N SER A 581 3.49 0.90 -8.29
CA SER A 581 3.59 -0.50 -7.84
C SER A 581 3.67 -1.51 -9.00
N ALA A 582 3.18 -1.17 -10.20
CA ALA A 582 3.26 -2.05 -11.38
C ALA A 582 4.52 -1.82 -12.23
N VAL A 583 5.12 -0.64 -12.11
CA VAL A 583 6.50 -0.36 -12.47
C VAL A 583 7.10 0.07 -11.15
N ALA A 584 8.14 -0.61 -10.65
CA ALA A 584 8.91 -0.11 -9.51
C ALA A 584 9.03 1.41 -9.70
N PRO A 585 8.58 2.24 -8.74
CA PRO A 585 8.50 3.67 -8.97
C PRO A 585 9.87 4.07 -9.50
N TYR A 586 9.95 4.93 -10.52
CA TYR A 586 11.26 5.37 -11.04
C TYR A 586 12.21 5.82 -9.92
N SER A 587 11.65 6.21 -8.77
CA SER A 587 12.28 6.40 -7.47
C SER A 587 13.02 5.17 -6.91
N GLN A 588 12.47 3.96 -6.92
CA GLN A 588 13.16 2.71 -6.54
C GLN A 588 14.18 2.24 -7.59
N LEU A 589 13.91 2.44 -8.89
CA LEU A 589 14.87 2.12 -9.95
C LEU A 589 16.10 3.05 -9.95
N LEU A 590 15.96 4.26 -9.41
CA LEU A 590 17.02 5.27 -9.32
C LEU A 590 17.53 5.49 -7.88
N ASP A 591 16.99 4.75 -6.90
CA ASP A 591 17.27 4.90 -5.47
C ASP A 591 17.09 6.35 -4.95
N ILE A 592 16.06 7.04 -5.46
CA ILE A 592 15.69 8.41 -5.07
C ILE A 592 14.41 8.33 -4.23
N GLU A 593 14.46 8.78 -2.98
CA GLU A 593 13.26 8.94 -2.16
C GLU A 593 12.44 10.16 -2.64
N ILE A 594 11.15 9.96 -2.91
CA ILE A 594 10.22 11.03 -3.28
C ILE A 594 9.21 11.23 -2.15
N ILE A 595 9.11 12.46 -1.63
CA ILE A 595 8.15 12.80 -0.59
C ILE A 595 6.73 12.82 -1.19
N SER A 596 5.88 11.93 -0.69
CA SER A 596 4.49 11.78 -1.13
C SER A 596 3.55 12.80 -0.48
N ILE A 597 2.48 13.17 -1.19
CA ILE A 597 1.43 14.06 -0.67
C ILE A 597 0.21 13.24 -0.30
N SER A 598 -0.21 13.31 0.96
CA SER A 598 -1.46 12.72 1.42
C SER A 598 -2.66 13.60 1.05
N LEU A 599 -3.25 13.37 -0.11
CA LEU A 599 -4.56 13.92 -0.46
C LEU A 599 -5.66 12.94 -0.04
N ASN A 600 -6.56 13.37 0.83
CA ASN A 600 -7.79 12.62 1.10
C ASN A 600 -8.85 12.91 0.02
N SER A 601 -9.86 12.03 -0.08
CA SER A 601 -10.91 12.15 -1.10
C SER A 601 -11.67 13.48 -1.02
N ALA A 602 -11.91 13.99 0.19
CA ALA A 602 -12.60 15.26 0.40
C ALA A 602 -11.80 16.45 -0.17
N GLY A 603 -10.49 16.48 0.05
CA GLY A 603 -9.59 17.50 -0.50
C GLY A 603 -9.61 17.49 -2.03
N ILE A 604 -9.59 16.32 -2.65
CA ILE A 604 -9.64 16.19 -4.11
C ILE A 604 -10.98 16.71 -4.65
N VAL A 605 -12.11 16.31 -4.06
CA VAL A 605 -13.44 16.77 -4.47
C VAL A 605 -13.58 18.29 -4.35
N LEU A 606 -13.05 18.90 -3.29
CA LEU A 606 -13.06 20.35 -3.11
C LEU A 606 -12.24 21.07 -4.18
N ILE A 607 -11.06 20.56 -4.52
CA ILE A 607 -10.21 21.13 -5.59
C ILE A 607 -10.94 21.08 -6.93
N LEU A 608 -11.50 19.91 -7.30
CA LEU A 608 -12.24 19.74 -8.56
C LEU A 608 -13.48 20.63 -8.62
N SER A 609 -14.19 20.79 -7.50
CA SER A 609 -15.35 21.68 -7.38
C SER A 609 -14.95 23.16 -7.53
N ALA A 610 -13.81 23.56 -6.95
CA ALA A 610 -13.29 24.91 -7.09
C ALA A 610 -12.91 25.22 -8.55
N ILE A 611 -12.23 24.29 -9.24
CA ILE A 611 -11.90 24.41 -10.67
C ILE A 611 -13.18 24.61 -11.50
N LEU A 612 -14.21 23.81 -11.24
CA LEU A 612 -15.52 23.92 -11.88
C LEU A 612 -16.14 25.31 -11.69
N ILE A 613 -16.30 25.74 -10.43
CA ILE A 613 -16.98 27.00 -10.08
C ILE A 613 -16.24 28.20 -10.70
N ILE A 614 -14.91 28.25 -10.53
CA ILE A 614 -14.08 29.35 -11.05
C ILE A 614 -14.16 29.41 -12.57
N SER A 615 -14.04 28.26 -13.25
CA SER A 615 -14.08 28.20 -14.72
C SER A 615 -15.42 28.70 -15.28
N LEU A 616 -16.54 28.26 -14.70
CA LEU A 616 -17.88 28.69 -15.12
C LEU A 616 -18.13 30.17 -14.80
N LEU A 617 -17.66 30.66 -13.66
CA LEU A 617 -17.78 32.06 -13.28
C LEU A 617 -17.05 32.97 -14.28
N ILE A 618 -15.79 32.65 -14.60
CA ILE A 618 -14.98 33.43 -15.55
C ILE A 618 -15.60 33.38 -16.94
N ALA A 619 -16.04 32.20 -17.41
CA ALA A 619 -16.70 32.06 -18.71
C ALA A 619 -17.97 32.91 -18.81
N THR A 620 -18.79 32.90 -17.74
CA THR A 620 -20.03 33.69 -17.67
C THR A 620 -19.74 35.19 -17.68
N LEU A 621 -18.80 35.65 -16.85
CA LEU A 621 -18.39 37.07 -16.78
C LEU A 621 -17.80 37.55 -18.11
N TYR A 622 -17.01 36.70 -18.78
CA TYR A 622 -16.44 37.03 -20.08
C TYR A 622 -17.53 37.21 -21.13
N ILE A 623 -18.47 36.27 -21.26
CA ILE A 623 -19.59 36.34 -22.21
C ILE A 623 -20.47 37.57 -21.98
N GLN A 624 -20.73 37.94 -20.72
CA GLN A 624 -21.51 39.13 -20.42
C GLN A 624 -20.85 40.41 -20.97
N ARG A 625 -19.51 40.48 -20.98
CA ARG A 625 -18.71 41.63 -21.43
C ARG A 625 -18.35 41.63 -22.92
N ILE A 626 -18.77 40.65 -23.71
CA ILE A 626 -18.50 40.65 -25.17
C ILE A 626 -19.39 41.69 -25.84
N ASP A 627 -18.83 42.82 -26.24
CA ASP A 627 -19.54 43.79 -27.09
C ASP A 627 -19.81 43.19 -28.48
N ILE A 628 -21.05 43.37 -28.96
CA ILE A 628 -21.43 43.06 -30.34
C ILE A 628 -20.93 44.22 -31.17
N THR A 629 -19.76 44.05 -31.81
CA THR A 629 -19.28 44.94 -32.87
C THR A 629 -19.57 44.32 -34.21
#